data_AF-A0A2V9PI44-F1
#
_entry.id   AF-A0A2V9PI44-F1
#
_cell.length_a   1.000
_cell.length_b   1.000
_cell.length_c   1.000
_cell.angle_alpha   90.00
_cell.angle_beta   90.00
_cell.angle_gamma   90.00
#
_symmetry.space_group_name_H-M   'P 1'
#
loop_
_entity.id
_entity.type
_entity.pdbx_description
1 polymer ?
#
loop_
_entity_poly.entity_id
_entity_poly.type
_entity_poly.pdbx_seq_one_letter_code
_entity_poly.pdbx_strand_id
1 'polypeptide(L)'
;LEGKFKIGRGTRKWLHRQVCQSYLPPRLLKRKKRGFAANVVDGWFRSSLKGELSELLMDENSLMFHLLKPEPVRKLLETHRSRRQDNHKLLFSLVMFEQWLRGTQSNRMQSPSPYALSA
;
A
#
# COMPACT_ATOMS: atom_id res chain seq x y z
N LEU A 1 3.48 15.40 25.07
CA LEU A 1 2.72 14.35 25.80
C LEU A 1 3.70 13.39 26.47
N GLU A 2 3.67 13.32 27.80
CA GLU A 2 4.46 12.35 28.57
C GLU A 2 4.14 10.89 28.19
N GLY A 3 5.11 9.99 28.41
CA GLY A 3 4.99 8.57 28.08
C GLY A 3 3.80 7.87 28.74
N LYS A 4 3.42 8.29 29.96
CA LYS A 4 2.28 7.78 30.72
C LYS A 4 0.94 7.89 29.99
N PHE A 5 0.80 8.84 29.07
CA PHE A 5 -0.41 9.03 28.27
C PHE A 5 -0.44 8.12 27.03
N LYS A 6 0.72 7.68 26.54
CA LYS A 6 0.83 6.73 25.43
C LYS A 6 0.65 5.30 25.92
N ILE A 7 1.24 4.97 27.07
CA ILE A 7 1.18 3.66 27.74
C ILE A 7 0.84 3.87 29.21
N GLY A 8 -0.31 3.34 29.64
CA GLY A 8 -0.77 3.44 31.03
C GLY A 8 -1.36 2.11 31.48
N ARG A 9 -0.97 1.65 32.68
CA ARG A 9 -1.42 0.36 33.26
C ARG A 9 -1.28 -0.81 32.27
N GLY A 10 -0.13 -0.93 31.62
CA GLY A 10 0.16 -1.96 30.60
C GLY A 10 -0.61 -1.81 29.27
N THR A 11 -1.42 -0.77 29.10
CA THR A 11 -2.27 -0.59 27.92
C THR A 11 -1.71 0.49 26.98
N ARG A 12 -1.46 0.11 25.72
CA ARG A 12 -1.10 1.04 24.63
C ARG A 12 -2.30 1.88 24.20
N LYS A 13 -2.02 3.10 23.75
CA LYS A 13 -3.02 4.12 23.37
C LYS A 13 -3.91 4.52 24.56
N TRP A 14 -3.34 4.60 25.76
CA TRP A 14 -4.11 4.77 26.99
C TRP A 14 -5.01 6.01 26.96
N LEU A 15 -4.45 7.21 26.75
CA LEU A 15 -5.23 8.44 26.72
C LEU A 15 -6.26 8.44 25.57
N HIS A 16 -5.86 8.01 24.38
CA HIS A 16 -6.78 7.90 23.24
C HIS A 16 -7.97 6.97 23.54
N ARG A 17 -7.76 5.85 24.25
CA ARG A 17 -8.86 4.96 24.64
C ARG A 17 -9.76 5.60 25.70
N GLN A 18 -9.23 6.40 26.63
CA GLN A 18 -10.03 7.13 27.61
C GLN A 18 -10.92 8.16 26.92
N VAL A 19 -10.37 8.99 26.03
CA VAL A 19 -11.14 10.01 25.29
C VAL A 19 -12.24 9.37 24.43
N CYS A 20 -11.95 8.26 23.75
CA CYS A 20 -12.94 7.61 22.89
C CYS A 20 -14.03 6.83 23.66
N GLN A 21 -13.96 6.66 24.99
CA GLN A 21 -14.99 5.95 25.76
C GLN A 21 -16.37 6.59 25.62
N SER A 22 -16.43 7.91 25.52
CA SER A 22 -17.69 8.64 25.36
C SER A 22 -18.28 8.56 23.96
N TYR A 23 -17.53 8.06 22.96
CA TYR A 23 -17.91 8.11 21.55
C TYR A 23 -18.02 6.75 20.87
N LEU A 24 -17.39 5.71 21.42
CA LEU A 24 -17.30 4.39 20.78
C LEU A 24 -17.76 3.27 21.72
N PRO A 25 -18.44 2.23 21.19
CA PRO A 25 -18.79 1.05 21.97
C PRO A 25 -17.56 0.38 22.62
N PRO A 26 -17.70 -0.20 23.83
CA PRO A 26 -16.60 -0.87 24.53
C PRO A 26 -15.88 -1.95 23.71
N ARG A 27 -16.59 -2.61 22.79
CA ARG A 27 -16.03 -3.63 21.89
C ARG A 27 -14.98 -3.07 20.94
N LEU A 28 -15.16 -1.84 20.44
CA LEU A 28 -14.17 -1.18 19.56
C LEU A 28 -12.93 -0.74 20.35
N LEU A 29 -13.15 -0.28 21.59
CA LEU A 29 -12.10 0.15 22.51
C LEU A 29 -11.27 -1.00 23.07
N LYS A 30 -11.70 -2.26 22.93
CA LYS A 30 -10.91 -3.46 23.28
C LYS A 30 -10.18 -4.07 22.08
N ARG A 31 -10.46 -3.60 20.85
CA ARG A 31 -9.81 -4.12 19.63
C ARG A 31 -8.30 -3.87 19.68
N LYS A 32 -7.53 -4.90 19.33
CA LYS A 32 -6.07 -4.80 19.14
C LYS A 32 -5.79 -3.87 17.96
N LYS A 33 -4.73 -3.06 18.06
CA LYS A 33 -4.24 -2.27 16.91
C LYS A 33 -3.90 -3.26 15.79
N ARG A 34 -4.54 -3.11 14.64
CA ARG A 34 -4.16 -3.83 13.41
C ARG A 34 -3.41 -2.83 12.53
N GLY A 35 -2.29 -3.26 11.96
CA GLY A 35 -1.68 -2.52 10.86
C GLY A 35 -2.57 -2.55 9.64
N PHE A 36 -2.43 -1.57 8.75
CA PHE A 36 -3.21 -1.51 7.51
C PHE A 36 -3.09 -2.79 6.67
N ALA A 37 -1.92 -3.42 6.64
CA ALA A 37 -1.65 -4.60 5.82
C ALA A 37 -2.01 -5.95 6.46
N ALA A 38 -2.53 -6.00 7.69
CA ALA A 38 -2.35 -7.22 8.48
C ALA A 38 -3.14 -8.46 8.02
N ASN A 39 -4.26 -8.32 7.29
CA ASN A 39 -5.14 -9.46 6.93
C ASN A 39 -6.12 -9.17 5.77
N VAL A 40 -6.63 -7.93 5.70
CA VAL A 40 -7.66 -7.54 4.69
C VAL A 40 -7.01 -7.26 3.34
N VAL A 41 -5.84 -6.61 3.36
CA VAL A 41 -5.04 -6.39 2.16
C VAL A 41 -4.64 -7.72 1.55
N ASP A 42 -4.25 -8.73 2.34
CA ASP A 42 -3.83 -10.02 1.78
C ASP A 42 -4.93 -10.75 1.01
N GLY A 43 -6.16 -10.79 1.57
CA GLY A 43 -7.30 -11.43 0.91
C GLY A 43 -7.72 -10.70 -0.37
N TRP A 44 -7.85 -9.37 -0.28
CA TRP A 44 -8.17 -8.52 -1.43
C TRP A 44 -7.08 -8.60 -2.50
N PHE A 45 -5.81 -8.45 -2.10
CA PHE A 45 -4.66 -8.44 -3.00
C PHE A 45 -4.50 -9.77 -3.73
N ARG A 46 -4.71 -10.90 -3.04
CA ARG A 46 -4.74 -12.23 -3.70
C ARG A 46 -5.83 -12.35 -4.75
N SER A 47 -7.00 -11.75 -4.51
CA SER A 47 -8.08 -11.73 -5.49
C SER A 47 -7.70 -10.84 -6.68
N SER A 48 -7.18 -9.64 -6.42
CA SER A 48 -6.77 -8.69 -7.46
C SER A 48 -5.58 -9.16 -8.29
N LEU A 49 -4.68 -10.00 -7.74
CA LEU A 49 -3.58 -10.67 -8.46
C LEU A 49 -4.05 -11.71 -9.48
N LYS A 50 -5.33 -12.06 -9.53
CA LYS A 50 -5.90 -12.91 -10.58
C LYS A 50 -6.42 -12.11 -11.79
N GLY A 51 -6.44 -10.78 -11.72
CA GLY A 51 -6.87 -9.91 -12.81
C GLY A 51 -5.85 -8.79 -13.06
N GLU A 52 -6.33 -7.55 -13.09
CA GLU A 52 -5.61 -6.34 -13.51
C GLU A 52 -4.20 -6.18 -12.90
N LEU A 53 -3.99 -6.53 -11.64
CA LEU A 53 -2.67 -6.38 -11.01
C LEU A 53 -1.63 -7.33 -11.59
N SER A 54 -2.03 -8.53 -12.01
CA SER A 54 -1.12 -9.42 -12.69
C SER A 54 -0.80 -8.93 -14.09
N GLU A 55 -1.78 -8.39 -14.80
CA GLU A 55 -1.56 -7.85 -16.14
C GLU A 55 -0.56 -6.70 -16.07
N LEU A 56 -0.74 -5.79 -15.09
CA LEU A 56 0.21 -4.72 -14.81
C LEU A 56 1.62 -5.23 -14.48
N LEU A 57 1.76 -6.30 -13.69
CA LEU A 57 3.09 -6.86 -13.37
C LEU A 57 3.74 -7.60 -14.56
N MET A 58 2.96 -7.97 -15.58
CA MET A 58 3.42 -8.68 -16.79
C MET A 58 3.61 -7.76 -18.00
N ASP A 59 2.96 -6.59 -18.01
CA ASP A 59 2.99 -5.63 -19.11
C ASP A 59 4.41 -5.10 -19.32
N GLU A 60 4.98 -5.40 -20.49
CA GLU A 60 6.33 -4.98 -20.91
C GLU A 60 6.46 -3.46 -21.02
N ASN A 61 5.34 -2.76 -21.20
CA ASN A 61 5.29 -1.30 -21.25
C ASN A 61 5.14 -0.65 -19.87
N SER A 62 5.17 -1.44 -18.79
CA SER A 62 5.12 -0.88 -17.44
C SER A 62 6.30 0.05 -17.20
N LEU A 63 5.99 1.24 -16.68
CA LEU A 63 6.99 2.29 -16.47
C LEU A 63 8.09 1.86 -15.50
N MET A 64 7.78 0.98 -14.55
CA MET A 64 8.74 0.41 -13.62
C MET A 64 9.87 -0.35 -14.33
N PHE A 65 9.65 -0.90 -15.54
CA PHE A 65 10.66 -1.65 -16.28
C PHE A 65 11.70 -0.77 -16.97
N HIS A 66 11.52 0.56 -16.97
CA HIS A 66 12.61 1.48 -17.26
C HIS A 66 13.68 1.51 -16.16
N LEU A 67 13.34 1.05 -14.95
CA LEU A 67 14.21 1.08 -13.77
C LEU A 67 14.52 -0.32 -13.22
N LEU A 68 13.64 -1.30 -13.47
CA LEU A 68 13.72 -2.66 -12.96
C LEU A 68 13.79 -3.66 -14.10
N LYS A 69 14.46 -4.80 -13.87
CA LYS A 69 14.42 -5.91 -14.82
C LYS A 69 13.07 -6.65 -14.73
N PRO A 70 12.44 -7.01 -15.85
CA PRO A 70 11.18 -7.77 -15.83
C PRO A 70 11.30 -9.15 -15.17
N GLU A 71 12.36 -9.89 -15.47
CA GLU A 71 12.49 -11.32 -15.15
C GLU A 71 12.40 -11.62 -13.64
N PRO A 72 13.08 -10.87 -12.75
CA PRO A 72 12.91 -11.05 -11.30
C PRO A 72 11.48 -10.77 -10.83
N VAL A 73 10.79 -9.79 -11.42
CA VAL A 73 9.39 -9.47 -11.09
C VAL A 73 8.47 -10.61 -11.52
N ARG A 74 8.67 -11.17 -12.71
CA ARG A 74 7.89 -12.32 -13.19
C ARG A 74 8.08 -13.54 -12.30
N LYS A 75 9.33 -13.86 -11.95
CA LYS A 75 9.66 -14.95 -11.03
C LYS A 75 9.03 -14.76 -9.65
N LEU A 76 9.01 -13.52 -9.14
CA LEU A 76 8.39 -13.18 -7.86
C LEU A 76 6.88 -13.44 -7.88
N LEU A 77 6.21 -13.07 -8.97
CA LEU A 77 4.79 -13.30 -9.16
C LEU A 77 4.47 -14.80 -9.27
N GLU A 78 5.25 -15.55 -10.04
CA GLU A 78 5.08 -17.00 -10.20
C GLU A 78 5.29 -17.77 -8.88
N THR A 79 6.34 -17.43 -8.13
CA THR A 79 6.62 -18.06 -6.82
C THR A 79 5.52 -17.75 -5.80
N HIS A 80 4.89 -16.58 -5.89
CA HIS A 80 3.72 -16.25 -5.08
C HIS A 80 2.46 -17.02 -5.50
N ARG A 81 2.18 -17.07 -6.81
CA ARG A 81 1.01 -17.78 -7.37
C ARG A 81 1.06 -19.27 -7.10
N SER A 82 2.24 -19.87 -7.22
CA SER A 82 2.47 -21.29 -6.89
C SER A 82 2.44 -21.58 -5.38
N ARG A 83 2.19 -20.57 -4.54
CA ARG A 83 2.20 -20.65 -3.06
C ARG A 83 3.52 -21.17 -2.47
N ARG A 84 4.61 -21.14 -3.24
CA ARG A 84 5.94 -21.53 -2.76
C ARG A 84 6.49 -20.50 -1.78
N GLN A 85 6.17 -19.21 -1.97
CA GLN A 85 6.57 -18.12 -1.08
C GLN A 85 5.49 -17.04 -0.95
N ASP A 86 5.40 -16.42 0.22
CA ASP A 86 4.47 -15.32 0.45
C ASP A 86 5.10 -13.96 0.14
N ASN A 87 5.07 -13.57 -1.13
CA ASN A 87 5.61 -12.30 -1.64
C ASN A 87 4.58 -11.15 -1.69
N HIS A 88 3.43 -11.24 -0.99
CA HIS A 88 2.34 -10.26 -1.12
C HIS A 88 2.81 -8.81 -0.92
N LYS A 89 3.69 -8.57 0.07
CA LYS A 89 4.18 -7.22 0.38
C LYS A 89 5.00 -6.63 -0.76
N LEU A 90 5.90 -7.44 -1.33
CA LEU A 90 6.80 -6.97 -2.37
C LEU A 90 6.03 -6.73 -3.68
N LEU A 91 5.12 -7.65 -4.03
CA LEU A 91 4.23 -7.47 -5.18
C LEU A 91 3.35 -6.23 -5.02
N PHE A 92 2.80 -5.98 -3.82
CA PHE A 92 2.02 -4.78 -3.54
C PHE A 92 2.85 -3.51 -3.68
N SER A 93 4.10 -3.51 -3.20
CA SER A 93 5.03 -2.39 -3.38
C SER A 93 5.32 -2.12 -4.86
N LEU A 94 5.48 -3.15 -5.69
CA LEU A 94 5.70 -2.99 -7.14
C LEU A 94 4.48 -2.38 -7.83
N VAL A 95 3.27 -2.83 -7.50
CA VAL A 95 2.03 -2.25 -7.99
C VAL A 95 1.94 -0.76 -7.61
N MET A 96 2.17 -0.43 -6.35
CA MET A 96 2.12 0.96 -5.88
C MET A 96 3.20 1.82 -6.54
N PHE A 97 4.38 1.26 -6.79
CA PHE A 97 5.46 1.93 -7.49
C PHE A 97 5.09 2.27 -8.93
N GLU A 98 4.52 1.32 -9.68
CA GLU A 98 4.02 1.55 -11.04
C GLU A 98 2.94 2.63 -11.06
N GLN A 99 1.98 2.57 -10.13
CA GLN A 99 0.92 3.58 -10.03
C GLN A 99 1.48 4.98 -9.72
N TRP A 100 2.49 5.06 -8.85
CA TRP A 100 3.17 6.31 -8.55
C TRP A 100 3.90 6.89 -9.78
N LEU A 101 4.57 6.05 -10.59
CA LEU A 101 5.20 6.48 -11.83
C LEU A 101 4.16 7.02 -12.83
N ARG A 102 3.03 6.33 -13.00
CA ARG A 102 1.93 6.76 -13.88
C ARG A 102 1.32 8.08 -13.42
N GLY A 103 1.07 8.23 -12.12
CA GLY A 103 0.56 9.48 -11.54
C GLY A 103 1.53 10.65 -11.71
N THR A 104 2.84 10.40 -11.55
CA THR A 104 3.88 11.43 -11.71
C THR A 104 4.03 11.88 -13.16
N GLN A 105 3.97 10.95 -14.12
CA GLN A 105 3.98 11.25 -15.57
C GLN A 105 2.75 12.07 -15.97
N SER A 106 1.56 11.66 -15.51
CA SER A 106 0.31 12.38 -15.76
C SER A 106 0.36 13.82 -15.22
N ASN A 107 0.90 14.01 -14.02
CA ASN A 107 1.04 15.34 -13.41
C ASN A 107 2.07 16.22 -14.14
N ARG A 108 3.15 15.64 -14.69
CA ARG A 108 4.12 16.40 -15.52
C ARG A 108 3.52 16.90 -16.84
N MET A 109 2.60 16.14 -17.42
CA MET A 109 1.92 16.55 -18.67
C MET A 109 0.87 17.66 -18.45
N GLN A 110 0.43 17.88 -17.21
CA GLN A 110 -0.57 18.91 -16.86
C GLN A 110 0.02 20.23 -16.36
N SER A 111 1.35 20.31 -16.18
CA SER A 111 2.01 21.58 -15.85
C SER A 111 1.97 22.51 -17.08
N PRO A 112 1.25 23.65 -17.04
CA PRO A 112 1.30 24.59 -18.14
C PRO A 112 2.73 25.14 -18.24
N SER A 113 3.29 25.12 -19.45
CA SER A 113 4.54 25.82 -19.73
C SER A 113 4.41 27.27 -19.27
N PRO A 114 5.32 27.79 -18.41
CA PRO A 114 5.32 29.21 -18.04
C PRO A 114 5.57 30.14 -19.25
N TYR A 115 5.89 29.58 -20.42
CA TYR A 115 6.23 30.30 -21.63
C TYR A 115 5.14 30.22 -22.72
N ALA A 116 3.94 29.72 -22.40
CA ALA A 116 2.85 29.60 -23.39
C ALA A 116 2.14 30.93 -23.74
N LEU A 117 2.60 32.09 -23.24
CA LEU A 117 2.05 33.40 -23.54
C LEU A 117 3.14 34.34 -24.09
N SER A 118 3.54 34.15 -25.34
CA SER A 118 4.30 35.14 -26.11
C SER A 118 4.17 34.93 -27.62
N ALA A 119 2.94 34.93 -28.13
CA ALA A 119 2.65 34.99 -29.56
C ALA A 119 1.68 36.15 -29.82
#